data_AF-A0A356NAY4-F1
#
_entry.id   AF-A0A356NAY4-F1
#
_cell.length_a   1.000
_cell.length_b   1.000
_cell.length_c   1.000
_cell.angle_alpha   90.00
_cell.angle_beta   90.00
_cell.angle_gamma   90.00
#
_symmetry.space_group_name_H-M   'P 1'
#
loop_
_entity.id
_entity.type
_entity.pdbx_description
1 polymer ?
#
loop_
_entity_poly.entity_id
_entity_poly.type
_entity_poly.pdbx_seq_one_letter_code
_entity_poly.pdbx_strand_id
1 'polypeptide(L)'
;EDDIIAIDENMNIDQKTLEKYKKSIEKQKKVIDKEKSNIVEDNFERESNDYAQPNTHYVTVTGGTMGKVVDLGIDDEANMGAAMAPAACDTIVTHFEESGRSPDYYDGIFTGDLGRHGKEMLEYLLSKEGITLPKYYMDCGASYFTPEQKTFQGGSGAGCVNTVFNSYILKKMQRGELKRVLLVPTGALLNKDTPLQKETIPGVSHAVTFESHPFLQ
;
A
#
# COMPACT_ATOMS: atom_id res chain seq x y z
N GLU A 1 10.12 -4.32 19.22
CA GLU A 1 10.01 -4.88 20.58
C GLU A 1 8.88 -4.26 21.40
N ASP A 2 8.00 -3.48 20.76
CA ASP A 2 7.06 -2.59 21.46
C ASP A 2 5.59 -3.05 21.45
N ASP A 3 5.30 -4.30 21.07
CA ASP A 3 3.95 -4.90 21.18
C ASP A 3 3.83 -5.87 22.37
N ILE A 4 4.57 -5.62 23.45
CA ILE A 4 4.28 -6.24 24.73
C ILE A 4 3.32 -5.30 25.46
N ILE A 5 2.14 -5.81 25.83
CA ILE A 5 1.19 -5.08 26.68
C ILE A 5 1.96 -4.51 27.88
N ALA A 6 2.15 -3.19 27.89
CA ALA A 6 2.79 -2.49 28.99
C ALA A 6 1.82 -2.52 30.16
N ILE A 7 2.04 -3.42 31.11
CA ILE A 7 1.36 -3.37 32.39
C ILE A 7 2.05 -2.26 33.18
N ASP A 8 1.39 -1.11 33.31
CA ASP A 8 1.80 -0.06 34.24
C ASP A 8 1.67 -0.62 35.67
N GLU A 9 2.74 -0.50 36.47
CA GLU A 9 2.79 -0.97 37.86
C GLU A 9 1.75 -0.28 38.76
N ASN A 10 1.14 0.81 38.28
CA ASN A 10 0.08 1.56 38.97
C ASN A 10 -1.35 1.11 38.62
N MET A 11 -1.54 0.07 37.80
CA MET A 11 -2.89 -0.42 37.50
C MET A 11 -3.53 -1.11 38.72
N ASN A 12 -4.70 -0.64 39.14
CA ASN A 12 -5.48 -1.24 40.22
C ASN A 12 -6.25 -2.48 39.71
N ILE A 13 -5.54 -3.59 39.56
CA ILE A 13 -6.08 -4.86 39.02
C ILE A 13 -6.07 -5.93 40.12
N ASP A 14 -7.11 -6.77 40.17
CA ASP A 14 -7.15 -7.89 41.10
C ASP A 14 -6.06 -8.93 40.77
N GLN A 15 -5.60 -9.63 41.81
CA GLN A 15 -4.45 -10.54 41.73
C GLN A 15 -4.65 -11.68 40.72
N LYS A 16 -5.89 -12.13 40.51
CA LYS A 16 -6.23 -13.19 39.57
C LYS A 16 -6.12 -12.71 38.12
N THR A 17 -6.52 -11.47 37.87
CA THR A 17 -6.37 -10.83 36.55
C THR A 17 -4.91 -10.55 36.24
N LEU A 18 -4.11 -10.11 37.22
CA LEU A 18 -2.66 -9.92 37.07
C LEU A 18 -1.94 -11.22 36.70
N GLU A 19 -2.25 -12.33 37.36
CA GLU A 19 -1.69 -13.64 37.02
C GLU A 19 -2.06 -14.11 35.62
N LYS A 20 -3.30 -13.85 35.19
CA LYS A 20 -3.76 -14.15 33.83
C LYS A 20 -2.95 -13.36 32.79
N TYR A 21 -2.69 -12.08 33.03
CA TYR A 21 -1.87 -11.26 32.13
C TYR A 21 -0.41 -11.71 32.10
N LYS A 22 0.18 -12.02 33.26
CA LYS A 22 1.55 -12.56 33.31
C LYS A 22 1.69 -13.87 32.52
N LYS A 23 0.74 -14.80 32.65
CA LYS A 23 0.71 -16.04 31.85
C LYS A 23 0.55 -15.78 30.35
N SER A 24 -0.28 -14.80 29.98
CA SER A 24 -0.46 -14.39 28.58
C SER A 24 0.83 -13.80 27.99
N ILE A 25 1.51 -12.93 28.74
CA ILE A 25 2.80 -12.35 28.36
C ILE A 25 3.86 -13.44 28.23
N GLU A 26 3.94 -14.39 29.16
CA GLU A 26 4.91 -15.49 29.08
C GLU A 26 4.64 -16.41 27.87
N LYS A 27 3.37 -16.65 27.54
CA LYS A 27 2.98 -17.40 26.33
C LYS A 27 3.35 -16.64 25.06
N GLN A 28 3.10 -15.33 25.01
CA GLN A 28 3.50 -14.47 23.89
C GLN A 28 5.02 -14.42 23.74
N LYS A 29 5.77 -14.28 24.84
CA LYS A 29 7.24 -14.35 24.83
C LYS A 29 7.75 -15.68 24.28
N LYS A 30 7.16 -16.81 24.68
CA LYS A 30 7.54 -18.14 24.12
C LYS A 30 7.24 -18.28 22.63
N VAL A 31 6.18 -17.65 22.12
CA VAL A 31 5.89 -17.61 20.67
C VAL A 31 6.89 -16.70 19.96
N ILE A 32 7.12 -15.50 20.50
CA ILE A 32 8.09 -14.53 19.98
C ILE A 32 9.49 -15.11 19.97
N ASP A 33 9.96 -15.78 21.02
CA ASP A 33 11.30 -16.39 21.06
C ASP A 33 11.41 -17.57 20.09
N LYS A 34 10.33 -18.35 19.93
CA LYS A 34 10.26 -19.45 18.96
C LYS A 34 10.23 -18.95 17.50
N GLU A 35 9.67 -17.77 17.24
CA GLU A 35 9.63 -17.15 15.90
C GLU A 35 10.85 -16.24 15.62
N LYS A 36 11.40 -15.56 16.64
CA LYS A 36 12.66 -14.79 16.58
C LYS A 36 13.86 -15.69 16.30
N SER A 37 13.85 -16.91 16.85
CA SER A 37 14.91 -17.92 16.67
C SER A 37 15.22 -18.25 15.20
N ASN A 38 14.33 -17.96 14.26
CA ASN A 38 14.60 -18.20 12.84
C ASN A 38 14.40 -16.93 12.01
N ILE A 39 13.41 -16.08 12.28
CA ILE A 39 13.07 -14.98 11.34
C ILE A 39 14.12 -13.86 11.32
N VAL A 40 14.72 -13.50 12.46
CA VAL A 40 15.70 -12.39 12.49
C VAL A 40 17.06 -12.87 11.97
N GLU A 41 17.51 -14.06 12.40
CA GLU A 41 18.77 -14.65 11.95
C GLU A 41 18.69 -15.09 10.47
N ASP A 42 17.59 -15.73 10.02
CA ASP A 42 17.39 -16.11 8.60
C ASP A 42 17.31 -14.87 7.68
N ASN A 43 16.84 -13.72 8.18
CA ASN A 43 16.78 -12.49 7.38
C ASN A 43 18.10 -11.69 7.42
N PHE A 44 18.95 -11.88 8.43
CA PHE A 44 20.29 -11.30 8.47
C PHE A 44 21.26 -12.01 7.52
N GLU A 45 21.11 -13.34 7.36
CA GLU A 45 21.97 -14.15 6.47
C GLU A 45 21.51 -14.19 5.01
N ARG A 46 20.29 -13.73 4.70
CA ARG A 46 19.85 -13.54 3.31
C ARG A 46 20.65 -12.40 2.68
N GLU A 47 21.36 -12.68 1.58
CA GLU A 47 22.11 -11.71 0.75
C GLU A 47 21.28 -10.50 0.24
N SER A 48 19.97 -10.47 0.50
CA SER A 48 19.08 -9.34 0.28
C SER A 48 18.63 -8.70 1.61
N ASN A 49 19.55 -8.41 2.52
CA ASN A 49 19.22 -7.55 3.66
C ASN A 49 19.12 -6.09 3.20
N ASP A 50 17.94 -5.76 2.71
CA ASP A 50 17.52 -4.42 2.30
C ASP A 50 17.76 -3.35 3.38
N TYR A 51 17.80 -3.73 4.67
CA TYR A 51 18.05 -2.80 5.77
C TYR A 51 19.54 -2.47 5.97
N ALA A 52 20.46 -3.23 5.36
CA ALA A 52 21.91 -3.01 5.46
C ALA A 52 22.48 -2.17 4.29
N GLN A 53 21.69 -1.97 3.22
CA GLN A 53 22.11 -1.16 2.08
C GLN A 53 22.07 0.33 2.45
N PRO A 54 23.16 1.10 2.25
CA PRO A 54 23.16 2.52 2.56
C PRO A 54 22.20 3.29 1.65
N ASN A 55 21.44 4.22 2.23
CA ASN A 55 20.68 5.18 1.45
C ASN A 55 21.66 6.10 0.73
N THR A 56 21.63 6.10 -0.60
CA THR A 56 22.48 6.96 -1.46
C THR A 56 21.73 8.17 -1.99
N HIS A 57 20.40 8.20 -1.80
CA HIS A 57 19.53 9.26 -2.28
C HIS A 57 18.56 9.74 -1.19
N TYR A 58 18.14 11.01 -1.29
CA TYR A 58 16.97 11.55 -0.59
C TYR A 58 15.77 11.64 -1.55
N VAL A 59 14.56 11.56 -1.00
CA VAL A 59 13.32 11.58 -1.78
C VAL A 59 12.52 12.82 -1.46
N THR A 60 12.04 13.50 -2.49
CA THR A 60 11.21 14.70 -2.38
C THR A 60 9.82 14.46 -2.96
N VAL A 61 8.82 15.18 -2.43
CA VAL A 61 7.51 15.29 -3.08
C VAL A 61 7.60 16.46 -4.05
N THR A 62 7.38 16.22 -5.34
CA THR A 62 7.51 17.27 -6.38
C THR A 62 6.17 17.70 -6.97
N GLY A 63 5.08 17.03 -6.62
CA GLY A 63 3.74 17.42 -7.04
C GLY A 63 2.67 16.43 -6.62
N GLY A 64 1.45 16.68 -7.05
CA GLY A 64 0.31 15.80 -6.87
C GLY A 64 -0.90 16.26 -7.66
N THR A 65 -1.88 15.37 -7.81
CA THR A 65 -3.14 15.62 -8.49
C THR A 65 -4.28 15.21 -7.57
N MET A 66 -5.14 16.17 -7.24
CA MET A 66 -6.33 15.94 -6.44
C MET A 66 -7.43 15.40 -7.36
N GLY A 67 -7.63 14.09 -7.37
CA GLY A 67 -8.73 13.53 -8.14
C GLY A 67 -10.11 13.83 -7.59
N LYS A 68 -11.11 13.55 -8.42
CA LYS A 68 -12.54 13.72 -8.13
C LYS A 68 -13.22 12.39 -7.83
N VAL A 69 -14.44 12.47 -7.33
CA VAL A 69 -15.30 11.30 -7.16
C VAL A 69 -15.78 10.83 -8.54
N VAL A 70 -15.65 9.53 -8.81
CA VAL A 70 -16.12 8.88 -10.03
C VAL A 70 -17.01 7.71 -9.65
N ASP A 71 -18.21 7.66 -10.21
CA ASP A 71 -19.18 6.59 -9.99
C ASP A 71 -19.73 6.13 -11.36
N LEU A 72 -19.43 4.87 -11.71
CA LEU A 72 -19.92 4.23 -12.94
C LEU A 72 -21.04 3.21 -12.69
N GLY A 73 -21.67 3.26 -11.51
CA GLY A 73 -22.83 2.44 -11.19
C GLY A 73 -22.53 1.05 -10.64
N ILE A 74 -21.33 0.83 -10.07
CA ILE A 74 -20.99 -0.44 -9.41
C ILE A 74 -21.62 -0.46 -8.02
N ASP A 75 -22.47 -1.44 -7.74
CA ASP A 75 -23.17 -1.64 -6.47
C ASP A 75 -22.73 -2.93 -5.72
N ASP A 76 -21.86 -3.75 -6.34
CA ASP A 76 -21.35 -4.99 -5.77
C ASP A 76 -20.19 -4.73 -4.80
N GLU A 77 -20.45 -4.92 -3.51
CA GLU A 77 -19.45 -4.74 -2.46
C GLU A 77 -18.28 -5.74 -2.54
N ALA A 78 -18.49 -6.89 -3.19
CA ALA A 78 -17.43 -7.87 -3.41
C ALA A 78 -16.48 -7.47 -4.55
N ASN A 79 -16.79 -6.41 -5.30
CA ASN A 79 -16.01 -5.95 -6.45
C ASN A 79 -15.55 -4.48 -6.33
N MET A 80 -14.97 -4.14 -5.16
CA MET A 80 -14.40 -2.81 -4.90
C MET A 80 -13.37 -2.36 -5.96
N GLY A 81 -12.59 -3.30 -6.49
CA GLY A 81 -11.60 -2.99 -7.54
C GLY A 81 -12.24 -2.35 -8.77
N ALA A 82 -13.40 -2.85 -9.19
CA ALA A 82 -14.13 -2.29 -10.33
C ALA A 82 -14.75 -0.92 -10.03
N ALA A 83 -15.17 -0.67 -8.78
CA ALA A 83 -15.67 0.63 -8.35
C ALA A 83 -14.56 1.70 -8.34
N MET A 84 -13.33 1.34 -7.93
CA MET A 84 -12.22 2.29 -7.77
C MET A 84 -11.38 2.51 -9.04
N ALA A 85 -11.27 1.52 -9.92
CA ALA A 85 -10.43 1.62 -11.13
C ALA A 85 -10.77 2.84 -12.02
N PRO A 86 -12.04 3.23 -12.23
CA PRO A 86 -12.39 4.44 -12.97
C PRO A 86 -11.82 5.73 -12.35
N ALA A 87 -11.86 5.86 -11.02
CA ALA A 87 -11.31 7.02 -10.33
C ALA A 87 -9.77 7.07 -10.45
N ALA A 88 -9.10 5.93 -10.36
CA ALA A 88 -7.65 5.85 -10.60
C ALA A 88 -7.30 6.24 -12.05
N CYS A 89 -8.08 5.77 -13.03
CA CYS A 89 -7.90 6.12 -14.44
C CYS A 89 -8.05 7.64 -14.66
N ASP A 90 -9.13 8.23 -14.16
CA ASP A 90 -9.40 9.68 -14.27
C ASP A 90 -8.25 10.50 -13.67
N THR A 91 -7.78 10.13 -12.48
CA THR A 91 -6.67 10.82 -11.82
C THR A 91 -5.36 10.68 -12.59
N ILE A 92 -5.05 9.52 -13.15
CA ILE A 92 -3.81 9.29 -13.93
C ILE A 92 -3.84 10.09 -15.24
N VAL A 93 -4.97 10.07 -15.96
CA VAL A 93 -5.16 10.85 -17.19
C VAL A 93 -5.00 12.34 -16.89
N THR A 94 -5.75 12.84 -15.90
CA THR A 94 -5.69 14.24 -15.47
C THR A 94 -4.26 14.64 -15.07
N HIS A 95 -3.57 13.78 -14.33
CA HIS A 95 -2.19 14.03 -13.92
C HIS A 95 -1.25 14.24 -15.11
N PHE A 96 -1.34 13.39 -16.15
CA PHE A 96 -0.52 13.54 -17.34
C PHE A 96 -0.87 14.79 -18.14
N GLU A 97 -2.15 15.10 -18.29
CA GLU A 97 -2.64 16.29 -18.98
C GLU A 97 -2.17 17.58 -18.29
N GLU A 98 -2.37 17.69 -16.96
CA GLU A 98 -2.05 18.90 -16.20
C GLU A 98 -0.55 19.11 -16.00
N SER A 99 0.22 18.02 -15.78
CA SER A 99 1.66 18.12 -15.60
C SER A 99 2.44 18.20 -16.92
N GLY A 100 1.81 17.89 -18.05
CA GLY A 100 2.46 17.75 -19.35
C GLY A 100 3.48 16.60 -19.41
N ARG A 101 3.42 15.65 -18.48
CA ARG A 101 4.33 14.50 -18.40
C ARG A 101 3.72 13.31 -19.14
N SER A 102 4.57 12.55 -19.84
CA SER A 102 4.17 11.26 -20.40
C SER A 102 4.31 10.14 -19.36
N PRO A 103 3.67 8.97 -19.58
CA PRO A 103 3.89 7.79 -18.74
C PRO A 103 5.37 7.40 -18.61
N ASP A 104 6.15 7.56 -19.68
CA ASP A 104 7.59 7.26 -19.74
C ASP A 104 8.46 8.20 -18.90
N TYR A 105 7.90 9.30 -18.40
CA TYR A 105 8.57 10.12 -17.40
C TYR A 105 8.76 9.36 -16.08
N TYR A 106 7.83 8.46 -15.73
CA TYR A 106 7.86 7.73 -14.48
C TYR A 106 8.59 6.40 -14.64
N ASP A 107 9.52 6.12 -13.74
CA ASP A 107 10.15 4.81 -13.68
C ASP A 107 9.16 3.78 -13.16
N GLY A 108 8.25 4.17 -12.26
CA GLY A 108 7.15 3.35 -11.79
C GLY A 108 5.90 4.12 -11.39
N ILE A 109 4.75 3.48 -11.58
CA ILE A 109 3.42 3.96 -11.17
C ILE A 109 2.84 2.90 -10.24
N PHE A 110 2.38 3.32 -9.06
CA PHE A 110 1.91 2.41 -8.03
C PHE A 110 0.51 2.79 -7.56
N THR A 111 -0.46 1.92 -7.79
CA THR A 111 -1.83 2.13 -7.28
C THR A 111 -2.00 1.58 -5.87
N GLY A 112 -3.04 2.03 -5.18
CA GLY A 112 -3.34 1.63 -3.82
C GLY A 112 -3.76 0.16 -3.71
N ASP A 113 -5.05 -0.08 -3.78
CA ASP A 113 -5.65 -1.36 -3.44
C ASP A 113 -6.77 -1.77 -4.38
N LEU A 114 -6.54 -1.60 -5.68
CA LEU A 114 -7.47 -2.07 -6.71
C LEU A 114 -7.63 -3.60 -6.68
N GLY A 115 -6.63 -4.31 -6.16
CA GLY A 115 -6.57 -5.75 -6.20
C GLY A 115 -6.33 -6.27 -7.61
N ARG A 116 -6.23 -7.59 -7.77
CA ARG A 116 -5.85 -8.22 -9.06
C ARG A 116 -6.81 -7.85 -10.19
N HIS A 117 -8.12 -7.91 -9.95
CA HIS A 117 -9.11 -7.58 -10.97
C HIS A 117 -9.22 -6.08 -11.26
N GLY A 118 -9.21 -5.23 -10.23
CA GLY A 118 -9.22 -3.78 -10.43
C GLY A 118 -7.97 -3.27 -11.15
N LYS A 119 -6.81 -3.90 -10.91
CA LYS A 119 -5.56 -3.67 -11.64
C LYS A 119 -5.74 -3.91 -13.15
N GLU A 120 -6.26 -5.08 -13.53
CA GLU A 120 -6.53 -5.43 -14.94
C GLU A 120 -7.53 -4.46 -15.58
N MET A 121 -8.55 -4.05 -14.82
CA MET A 121 -9.52 -3.07 -15.28
C MET A 121 -8.89 -1.69 -15.51
N LEU A 122 -8.00 -1.23 -14.62
CA LEU A 122 -7.28 0.03 -14.81
C LEU A 122 -6.39 -0.02 -16.06
N GLU A 123 -5.63 -1.10 -16.24
CA GLU A 123 -4.82 -1.30 -17.45
C GLU A 123 -5.66 -1.21 -18.73
N TYR A 124 -6.85 -1.84 -18.71
CA TYR A 124 -7.80 -1.75 -19.81
C TYR A 124 -8.31 -0.32 -20.03
N LEU A 125 -8.74 0.39 -18.98
CA LEU A 125 -9.25 1.75 -19.09
C LEU A 125 -8.19 2.72 -19.63
N LEU A 126 -6.97 2.68 -19.09
CA LEU A 126 -5.87 3.51 -19.57
C LEU A 126 -5.50 3.21 -21.03
N SER A 127 -5.59 1.95 -21.46
CA SER A 127 -5.37 1.60 -22.86
C SER A 127 -6.39 2.25 -23.81
N LYS A 128 -7.62 2.52 -23.34
CA LYS A 128 -8.64 3.26 -24.11
C LYS A 128 -8.33 4.75 -24.24
N GLU A 129 -7.64 5.30 -23.25
CA GLU A 129 -7.12 6.67 -23.25
C GLU A 129 -5.78 6.79 -24.01
N GLY A 130 -5.30 5.71 -24.63
CA GLY A 130 -4.02 5.69 -25.35
C GLY A 130 -2.79 5.72 -24.42
N ILE A 131 -2.98 5.48 -23.12
CA ILE A 131 -1.93 5.45 -22.11
C ILE A 131 -1.42 4.02 -21.96
N THR A 132 -0.13 3.84 -22.19
CA THR A 132 0.59 2.62 -21.81
C THR A 132 1.32 2.86 -20.50
N LEU A 133 1.05 2.04 -19.50
CA LEU A 133 1.74 2.13 -18.21
C LEU A 133 3.23 1.73 -18.35
N PRO A 134 4.13 2.31 -17.51
CA PRO A 134 5.54 2.00 -17.58
C PRO A 134 5.82 0.56 -17.14
N LYS A 135 7.06 0.11 -17.40
CA LYS A 135 7.51 -1.24 -17.04
C LYS A 135 7.27 -1.60 -15.57
N TYR A 136 7.44 -0.65 -14.64
CA TYR A 136 7.18 -0.87 -13.22
C TYR A 136 5.81 -0.32 -12.80
N TYR A 137 4.76 -0.91 -13.35
CA TYR A 137 3.42 -0.77 -12.81
C TYR A 137 3.12 -1.88 -11.79
N MET A 138 2.60 -1.49 -10.62
CA MET A 138 2.19 -2.42 -9.57
C MET A 138 1.01 -1.85 -8.78
N ASP A 139 0.04 -2.69 -8.45
CA ASP A 139 -0.97 -2.37 -7.44
C ASP A 139 -0.51 -2.90 -6.07
N CYS A 140 -0.48 -2.03 -5.05
CA CYS A 140 0.04 -2.41 -3.73
C CYS A 140 -0.80 -3.52 -3.10
N GLY A 141 -2.12 -3.47 -3.26
CA GLY A 141 -3.06 -4.50 -2.82
C GLY A 141 -2.82 -5.84 -3.50
N ALA A 142 -2.80 -5.85 -4.83
CA ALA A 142 -2.61 -7.06 -5.63
C ALA A 142 -1.28 -7.78 -5.34
N SER A 143 -0.24 -7.02 -4.96
CA SER A 143 1.10 -7.51 -4.67
C SER A 143 1.42 -7.68 -3.18
N TYR A 144 0.47 -7.38 -2.28
CA TYR A 144 0.72 -7.38 -0.83
C TYR A 144 1.00 -8.78 -0.26
N PHE A 145 0.33 -9.78 -0.81
CA PHE A 145 0.37 -11.16 -0.32
C PHE A 145 0.81 -12.11 -1.42
N THR A 146 1.47 -13.20 -1.03
CA THR A 146 1.82 -14.25 -1.97
C THR A 146 0.59 -15.10 -2.33
N PRO A 147 0.56 -15.76 -3.50
CA PRO A 147 -0.56 -16.63 -3.88
C PRO A 147 -0.86 -17.74 -2.86
N GLU A 148 0.15 -18.25 -2.16
CA GLU A 148 0.05 -19.35 -1.18
C GLU A 148 -0.76 -18.95 0.06
N GLN A 149 -0.80 -17.65 0.38
CA GLN A 149 -1.57 -17.10 1.50
C GLN A 149 -3.09 -17.02 1.21
N LYS A 150 -3.51 -17.29 -0.04
CA LYS A 150 -4.92 -17.40 -0.46
C LYS A 150 -5.81 -16.19 -0.12
N THR A 151 -5.27 -14.98 -0.30
CA THR A 151 -5.97 -13.72 -0.02
C THR A 151 -6.80 -13.18 -1.20
N PHE A 152 -7.21 -14.06 -2.11
CA PHE A 152 -8.04 -13.74 -3.28
C PHE A 152 -7.50 -12.59 -4.14
N GLN A 153 -8.05 -11.38 -3.98
CA GLN A 153 -7.73 -10.18 -4.75
C GLN A 153 -6.52 -9.41 -4.22
N GLY A 154 -6.06 -9.69 -2.99
CA GLY A 154 -4.90 -9.04 -2.38
C GLY A 154 -5.21 -8.33 -1.06
N GLY A 155 -4.35 -7.40 -0.68
CA GLY A 155 -4.56 -6.48 0.46
C GLY A 155 -5.47 -5.30 0.09
N SER A 156 -6.15 -4.73 1.08
CA SER A 156 -6.97 -3.53 0.92
C SER A 156 -7.00 -2.70 2.21
N GLY A 157 -7.40 -1.44 2.08
CA GLY A 157 -7.57 -0.49 3.16
C GLY A 157 -6.40 0.50 3.24
N ALA A 158 -6.61 1.55 4.03
CA ALA A 158 -5.70 2.69 4.16
C ALA A 158 -4.25 2.31 4.56
N GLY A 159 -4.07 1.16 5.22
CA GLY A 159 -2.74 0.65 5.56
C GLY A 159 -1.95 0.11 4.38
N CYS A 160 -2.61 -0.42 3.35
CA CYS A 160 -1.97 -1.21 2.29
C CYS A 160 -0.97 -0.40 1.47
N VAL A 161 -1.43 0.69 0.85
CA VAL A 161 -0.56 1.57 0.05
C VAL A 161 0.54 2.21 0.91
N ASN A 162 0.22 2.54 2.17
CA ASN A 162 1.15 3.20 3.08
C ASN A 162 2.29 2.29 3.50
N THR A 163 2.00 1.04 3.87
CA THR A 163 3.05 0.10 4.27
C THR A 163 3.90 -0.32 3.07
N VAL A 164 3.30 -0.57 1.90
CA VAL A 164 4.07 -0.90 0.67
C VAL A 164 4.95 0.28 0.25
N PHE A 165 4.41 1.51 0.27
CA PHE A 165 5.21 2.69 -0.06
C PHE A 165 6.41 2.84 0.88
N ASN A 166 6.18 2.88 2.19
CA ASN A 166 7.24 3.16 3.16
C ASN A 166 8.27 2.02 3.29
N SER A 167 7.86 0.76 3.14
CA SER A 167 8.76 -0.39 3.33
C SER A 167 9.50 -0.82 2.06
N TYR A 168 8.88 -0.65 0.89
CA TYR A 168 9.41 -1.18 -0.36
C TYR A 168 9.74 -0.09 -1.37
N ILE A 169 8.75 0.71 -1.77
CA ILE A 169 8.92 1.69 -2.87
C ILE A 169 9.91 2.79 -2.45
N LEU A 170 9.71 3.39 -1.28
CA LEU A 170 10.56 4.44 -0.75
C LEU A 170 11.99 3.95 -0.54
N LYS A 171 12.18 2.69 -0.15
CA LYS A 171 13.53 2.09 0.00
C LYS A 171 14.24 1.95 -1.33
N LYS A 172 13.55 1.47 -2.37
CA LYS A 172 14.10 1.44 -3.73
C LYS A 172 14.47 2.84 -4.21
N MET A 173 13.65 3.84 -3.91
CA MET A 173 13.97 5.23 -4.25
C MET A 173 15.19 5.75 -3.50
N GLN A 174 15.29 5.51 -2.19
CA GLN A 174 16.44 5.91 -1.35
C GLN A 174 17.76 5.24 -1.77
N ARG A 175 17.70 4.12 -2.49
CA ARG A 175 18.86 3.44 -3.10
C ARG A 175 19.13 3.86 -4.55
N GLY A 176 18.31 4.72 -5.13
CA GLY A 176 18.43 5.19 -6.52
C GLY A 176 17.96 4.19 -7.58
N GLU A 177 17.29 3.10 -7.18
CA GLU A 177 16.76 2.08 -8.08
C GLU A 177 15.48 2.55 -8.81
N LEU A 178 14.72 3.44 -8.16
CA LEU A 178 13.58 4.16 -8.73
C LEU A 178 13.84 5.67 -8.55
N LYS A 179 13.82 6.45 -9.63
CA LYS A 179 14.10 7.89 -9.57
C LYS A 179 12.84 8.72 -9.59
N ARG A 180 11.84 8.34 -10.38
CA ARG A 180 10.58 9.06 -10.53
C ARG A 180 9.41 8.11 -10.33
N VAL A 181 8.60 8.41 -9.33
CA VAL A 181 7.47 7.55 -8.92
C VAL A 181 6.19 8.37 -8.86
N LEU A 182 5.12 7.82 -9.43
CA LEU A 182 3.75 8.29 -9.21
C LEU A 182 3.02 7.30 -8.30
N LEU A 183 2.67 7.73 -7.09
CA LEU A 183 1.84 6.95 -6.17
C LEU A 183 0.39 7.38 -6.34
N VAL A 184 -0.53 6.43 -6.55
CA VAL A 184 -1.94 6.67 -6.88
C VAL A 184 -2.85 5.89 -5.90
N PRO A 185 -2.98 6.32 -4.63
CA PRO A 185 -3.90 5.70 -3.69
C PRO A 185 -5.35 5.75 -4.18
N THR A 186 -6.12 4.73 -3.82
CA THR A 186 -7.53 4.56 -4.19
C THR A 186 -8.39 4.43 -2.94
N GLY A 187 -9.67 4.80 -3.07
CA GLY A 187 -10.64 4.61 -2.01
C GLY A 187 -12.05 4.44 -2.56
N ALA A 188 -12.82 3.57 -1.92
CA ALA A 188 -14.25 3.42 -2.14
C ALA A 188 -15.02 4.18 -1.04
N LEU A 189 -15.99 4.99 -1.44
CA LEU A 189 -16.77 5.84 -0.55
C LEU A 189 -18.09 5.15 -0.19
N LEU A 190 -18.06 4.23 0.77
CA LEU A 190 -19.22 3.47 1.23
C LEU A 190 -19.31 3.42 2.75
N ASN A 191 -20.49 3.06 3.24
CA ASN A 191 -20.73 2.73 4.64
C ASN A 191 -21.48 1.39 4.75
N LYS A 192 -21.88 1.02 5.97
CA LYS A 192 -22.57 -0.27 6.22
C LYS A 192 -23.97 -0.36 5.59
N ASP A 193 -24.58 0.79 5.28
CA ASP A 193 -25.94 0.88 4.76
C ASP A 193 -25.97 0.92 3.22
N THR A 194 -24.91 1.42 2.56
CA THR A 194 -24.75 1.45 1.10
C THR A 194 -25.18 0.14 0.41
N PRO A 195 -24.63 -1.04 0.75
CA PRO A 195 -25.03 -2.31 0.13
C PRO A 195 -26.47 -2.71 0.48
N LEU A 196 -26.94 -2.40 1.70
CA LEU A 196 -28.31 -2.71 2.15
C LEU A 196 -29.37 -1.91 1.39
N GLN A 197 -29.01 -0.70 0.99
CA GLN A 197 -29.84 0.22 0.22
C GLN A 197 -29.71 0.04 -1.29
N LYS A 198 -28.80 -0.85 -1.74
CA LYS A 198 -28.44 -1.04 -3.16
C LYS A 198 -28.00 0.27 -3.82
N GLU A 199 -27.27 1.08 -3.06
CA GLU A 199 -26.63 2.27 -3.58
C GLU A 199 -25.34 1.88 -4.32
N THR A 200 -24.96 2.71 -5.28
CA THR A 200 -23.70 2.57 -6.00
C THR A 200 -22.53 2.96 -5.09
N ILE A 201 -21.32 2.57 -5.49
CA ILE A 201 -20.10 2.71 -4.69
C ILE A 201 -19.16 3.67 -5.41
N PRO A 202 -19.14 4.95 -5.06
CA PRO A 202 -18.27 5.93 -5.68
C PRO A 202 -16.80 5.66 -5.34
N GLY A 203 -15.93 5.74 -6.34
CA GLY A 203 -14.48 5.71 -6.18
C GLY A 203 -13.89 7.11 -6.11
N VAL A 204 -12.76 7.24 -5.41
CA VAL A 204 -11.89 8.43 -5.46
C VAL A 204 -10.43 7.99 -5.50
N SER A 205 -9.59 8.75 -6.19
CA SER A 205 -8.16 8.52 -6.21
C SER A 205 -7.41 9.84 -6.24
N HIS A 206 -6.26 9.91 -5.58
CA HIS A 206 -5.35 11.05 -5.65
C HIS A 206 -3.98 10.56 -6.11
N ALA A 207 -3.15 11.46 -6.64
CA ALA A 207 -1.80 11.11 -7.04
C ALA A 207 -0.77 12.00 -6.34
N VAL A 208 0.38 11.43 -6.00
CA VAL A 208 1.53 12.14 -5.44
C VAL A 208 2.78 11.74 -6.23
N THR A 209 3.53 12.74 -6.69
CA THR A 209 4.80 12.52 -7.38
C THR A 209 5.96 12.59 -6.41
N PHE A 210 6.84 11.59 -6.50
CA PHE A 210 8.09 11.54 -5.77
C PHE A 210 9.29 11.50 -6.71
N GLU A 211 10.34 12.22 -6.35
CA GLU A 211 11.62 12.19 -7.06
C GLU A 211 12.77 11.87 -6.11
N SER A 212 13.70 11.04 -6.58
CA SER A 212 14.91 10.63 -5.86
C SER A 212 16.13 11.38 -6.38
N HIS A 213 16.91 11.95 -5.46
CA HIS A 213 18.10 12.74 -5.78
C HIS A 213 19.30 12.21 -4.99
N PRO A 214 20.47 12.04 -5.62
CA PRO A 214 21.65 11.56 -4.92
C PRO A 214 22.05 12.55 -3.82
N PHE A 215 22.55 12.04 -2.70
CA PHE A 215 23.29 12.88 -1.77
C PHE A 215 24.52 13.42 -2.50
N LEU A 216 24.82 14.71 -2.33
CA LEU A 216 26.06 15.30 -2.84
C LEU A 216 27.23 14.52 -2.24
N GLN A 217 28.11 13.99 -3.11
CA GLN A 217 29.39 13.42 -2.70
C GLN A 217 30.38 14.52 -2.36
#